data_AF-A0AA87IFU0-F1
#
_entry.id   AF-A0AA87IFU0-F1
#
_cell.length_a   1.000
_cell.length_b   1.000
_cell.length_c   1.000
_cell.angle_alpha   90.00
_cell.angle_beta   90.00
_cell.angle_gamma   90.00
#
_symmetry.space_group_name_H-M   'P 1'
#
loop_
_entity.id
_entity.type
_entity.pdbx_description
1 polymer ?
#
loop_
_entity_poly.entity_id
_entity_poly.type
_entity_poly.pdbx_seq_one_letter_code
_entity_poly.pdbx_strand_id
1 'polypeptide(L)'
;FIPTILTRLHHDGLDANAITNLARLLSEQQAATGTVPSDQTLVVERTRDEDGGWRIVLLSPFGRRVHEPWSMAISRRLRQRYGFDGQVYAADDGIVIQLPDGDGHIPAQDLFLFDSEDLQTDVERQVGESVLFAARFRECAARSLFMPRSDPGRRVPLWQQRLRAAQLLQSARVVKNFPLLLETAR
;
A
#
# COMPACT_ATOMS: atom_id res chain seq x y z
N PHE A 1 -20.98 21.89 -12.53
CA PHE A 1 -20.46 20.88 -13.48
C PHE A 1 -20.61 21.40 -14.90
N ILE A 2 -19.58 21.25 -15.73
CA ILE A 2 -19.59 21.71 -17.13
C ILE A 2 -20.62 20.85 -17.91
N PRO A 3 -21.47 21.44 -18.78
CA PRO A 3 -22.49 20.69 -19.54
C PRO A 3 -21.95 19.46 -20.27
N THR A 4 -20.73 19.54 -20.81
CA THR A 4 -20.02 18.45 -21.48
C THR A 4 -19.86 17.20 -20.60
N ILE A 5 -19.63 17.38 -19.29
CA ILE A 5 -19.47 16.26 -18.34
C ILE A 5 -20.82 15.57 -18.11
N LEU A 6 -21.91 16.35 -17.95
CA LEU A 6 -23.25 15.79 -17.76
C LEU A 6 -23.69 14.96 -18.97
N THR A 7 -23.44 15.46 -20.19
CA THR A 7 -23.74 14.73 -21.42
C THR A 7 -22.95 13.41 -21.51
N ARG A 8 -21.66 13.43 -21.17
CA ARG A 8 -20.85 12.21 -21.13
C ARG A 8 -21.39 11.20 -20.12
N LEU A 9 -21.68 11.62 -18.89
CA LEU A 9 -22.17 10.71 -17.84
C LEU A 9 -23.51 10.07 -18.21
N HIS A 10 -24.41 10.82 -18.84
CA HIS A 10 -25.63 10.26 -19.39
C HIS A 10 -25.37 9.24 -20.50
N HIS A 11 -24.41 9.52 -21.40
CA HIS A 11 -24.01 8.59 -22.46
C HIS A 11 -23.36 7.31 -21.89
N ASP A 12 -22.62 7.42 -20.79
CA ASP A 12 -22.03 6.29 -20.05
C ASP A 12 -23.11 5.45 -19.33
N GLY A 13 -24.38 5.83 -19.41
CA GLY A 13 -25.53 5.08 -18.91
C GLY A 13 -25.96 5.43 -17.49
N LEU A 14 -25.42 6.51 -16.90
CA LEU A 14 -25.83 6.94 -15.57
C LEU A 14 -27.20 7.62 -15.60
N ASP A 15 -28.03 7.28 -14.60
CA ASP A 15 -29.31 7.94 -14.38
C ASP A 15 -29.13 9.32 -13.69
N ALA A 16 -30.23 10.07 -13.60
CA ALA A 16 -30.22 11.40 -13.00
C ALA A 16 -29.80 11.40 -11.52
N ASN A 17 -30.12 10.33 -10.77
CA ASN A 17 -29.77 10.22 -9.36
C ASN A 17 -28.28 9.97 -9.17
N ALA A 18 -27.69 9.09 -9.97
CA ALA A 18 -26.26 8.79 -9.96
C ALA A 18 -25.45 10.02 -10.32
N ILE A 19 -25.86 10.76 -11.36
CA ILE A 19 -25.22 12.01 -11.78
C ILE A 19 -25.29 13.06 -10.66
N THR A 20 -26.46 13.22 -10.05
CA THR A 20 -26.65 14.20 -8.95
C THR A 20 -25.77 13.85 -7.74
N ASN A 21 -25.70 12.59 -7.35
CA ASN A 21 -24.88 12.15 -6.22
C ASN A 21 -23.38 12.30 -6.51
N LEU A 22 -22.92 11.90 -7.70
CA LEU A 22 -21.53 12.06 -8.10
C LEU A 22 -21.13 13.54 -8.15
N ALA A 23 -21.99 14.40 -8.72
CA ALA A 23 -21.77 15.82 -8.76
C ALA A 23 -21.65 16.42 -7.35
N ARG A 24 -22.54 16.02 -6.44
CA ARG A 24 -22.51 16.46 -5.05
C ARG A 24 -21.23 16.01 -4.36
N LEU A 25 -20.86 14.73 -4.46
CA LEU A 25 -19.63 14.17 -3.86
C LEU A 25 -18.38 14.93 -4.32
N LEU A 26 -18.22 15.13 -5.63
CA LEU A 26 -17.08 15.84 -6.20
C LEU A 26 -17.06 17.33 -5.79
N SER A 27 -18.23 17.97 -5.70
CA SER A 27 -18.34 19.36 -5.24
C SER A 27 -17.97 19.49 -3.76
N GLU A 28 -18.36 18.54 -2.92
CA GLU A 28 -18.00 18.49 -1.50
C GLU A 28 -16.49 18.30 -1.34
N GLN A 29 -15.89 17.37 -2.09
CA GLN A 29 -14.43 17.17 -2.09
C GLN A 29 -13.68 18.43 -2.53
N GLN A 30 -14.10 19.04 -3.64
CA GLN A 30 -13.53 20.28 -4.15
C GLN A 30 -13.63 21.42 -3.13
N ALA A 31 -14.75 21.53 -2.41
CA ALA A 31 -14.94 22.54 -1.37
C ALA A 31 -14.06 22.27 -0.14
N ALA A 32 -13.84 21.00 0.23
CA ALA A 32 -13.03 20.62 1.38
C ALA A 32 -11.51 20.79 1.13
N THR A 33 -11.04 20.48 -0.07
CA THR A 33 -9.59 20.40 -0.37
C THR A 33 -9.10 21.39 -1.42
N GLY A 34 -10.01 22.13 -2.05
CA GLY A 34 -9.67 23.07 -3.13
C GLY A 34 -9.39 22.40 -4.48
N THR A 35 -9.24 21.08 -4.55
CA THR A 35 -9.15 20.33 -5.81
C THR A 35 -9.59 18.88 -5.63
N VAL A 36 -10.27 18.31 -6.62
CA VAL A 36 -10.50 16.86 -6.65
C VAL A 36 -9.21 16.14 -7.05
N PRO A 37 -8.79 15.08 -6.34
CA PRO A 37 -7.66 14.24 -6.73
C PRO A 37 -7.86 13.61 -8.12
N SER A 38 -6.79 13.52 -8.90
CA SER A 38 -6.78 12.93 -10.24
C SER A 38 -5.46 12.22 -10.51
N ASP A 39 -5.30 11.69 -11.73
CA ASP A 39 -4.06 11.11 -12.23
C ASP A 39 -2.92 12.15 -12.39
N GLN A 40 -3.25 13.44 -12.40
CA GLN A 40 -2.29 14.54 -12.55
C GLN A 40 -2.11 15.38 -11.27
N THR A 41 -3.07 15.31 -10.36
CA THR A 41 -3.07 16.08 -9.11
C THR A 41 -3.33 15.17 -7.93
N LEU A 42 -2.30 14.93 -7.13
CA LEU A 42 -2.44 14.23 -5.86
C LEU A 42 -2.73 15.24 -4.75
N VAL A 43 -3.57 14.85 -3.78
CA VAL A 43 -3.93 15.71 -2.65
C VAL A 43 -3.38 15.11 -1.38
N VAL A 44 -2.71 15.92 -0.56
CA VAL A 44 -2.24 15.53 0.76
C VAL A 44 -3.02 16.31 1.80
N GLU A 45 -3.84 15.59 2.56
CA GLU A 45 -4.62 16.14 3.66
C GLU A 45 -3.92 15.87 4.99
N ARG A 46 -4.06 16.84 5.91
CA ARG A 46 -3.72 16.66 7.32
C ARG A 46 -4.98 16.85 8.13
N THR A 47 -5.37 15.82 8.86
CA THR A 47 -6.55 15.83 9.71
C THR A 47 -6.21 15.38 11.13
N ARG A 48 -7.02 15.78 12.09
CA ARG A 48 -6.95 15.27 13.46
C ARG A 48 -7.91 14.12 13.63
N ASP A 49 -7.47 13.13 14.40
CA ASP A 49 -8.29 12.03 14.85
C ASP A 49 -9.19 12.44 16.02
N GLU A 50 -10.25 11.67 16.28
CA GLU A 50 -11.14 11.88 17.42
C GLU A 50 -10.39 11.75 18.76
N ASP A 51 -9.38 10.88 18.80
CA ASP A 51 -8.50 10.67 19.95
C ASP A 51 -7.41 11.74 20.09
N GLY A 52 -7.37 12.75 19.21
CA GLY A 52 -6.44 13.88 19.27
C GLY A 52 -5.13 13.72 18.46
N GLY A 53 -4.84 12.51 17.99
CA GLY A 53 -3.68 12.21 17.15
C GLY A 53 -3.75 12.84 15.76
N TRP A 54 -2.62 12.93 15.06
CA TRP A 54 -2.57 13.46 13.69
C TRP A 54 -2.60 12.33 12.65
N ARG A 55 -3.36 12.54 11.58
CA ARG A 55 -3.34 11.70 10.38
C ARG A 55 -2.94 12.52 9.17
N ILE A 56 -2.08 11.94 8.35
CA ILE A 56 -1.75 12.47 7.02
C ILE A 56 -2.31 11.49 5.99
N VAL A 57 -3.10 12.00 5.06
CA VAL A 57 -3.77 11.19 4.04
C VAL A 57 -3.33 11.68 2.66
N LEU A 58 -2.73 10.79 1.87
CA LEU A 58 -2.53 10.99 0.44
C LEU A 58 -3.75 10.43 -0.29
N LEU A 59 -4.44 11.26 -1.07
CA LEU A 59 -5.48 10.84 -1.99
C LEU A 59 -4.90 10.71 -3.40
N SER A 60 -5.03 9.52 -3.97
CA SER A 60 -4.39 9.13 -5.23
C SER A 60 -5.17 8.00 -5.92
N PRO A 61 -5.42 8.06 -7.24
CA PRO A 61 -6.19 7.03 -7.95
C PRO A 61 -5.35 5.84 -8.46
N PHE A 62 -4.08 5.69 -8.05
CA PHE A 62 -3.16 4.73 -8.67
C PHE A 62 -3.27 3.27 -8.19
N GLY A 63 -4.12 2.98 -7.21
CA GLY A 63 -4.37 1.61 -6.75
C GLY A 63 -3.31 1.06 -5.80
N ARG A 64 -3.65 -0.03 -5.08
CA ARG A 64 -2.76 -0.66 -4.09
C ARG A 64 -1.41 -1.10 -4.65
N ARG A 65 -1.36 -1.52 -5.93
CA ARG A 65 -0.12 -1.98 -6.56
C ARG A 65 0.97 -0.90 -6.58
N VAL A 66 0.58 0.38 -6.55
CA VAL A 66 1.48 1.52 -6.42
C VAL A 66 1.62 1.94 -4.95
N HIS A 67 0.51 2.00 -4.22
CA HIS A 67 0.50 2.52 -2.85
C HIS A 67 1.19 1.59 -1.83
N GLU A 68 1.13 0.27 -1.99
CA GLU A 68 1.80 -0.69 -1.10
C GLU A 68 3.33 -0.51 -1.07
N PRO A 69 4.08 -0.56 -2.20
CA PRO A 69 5.53 -0.31 -2.16
C PRO A 69 5.86 1.12 -1.70
N TRP A 70 5.07 2.11 -2.11
CA TRP A 70 5.26 3.49 -1.64
C TRP A 70 5.11 3.61 -0.12
N SER A 71 4.14 2.91 0.47
CA SER A 71 3.93 2.88 1.93
C SER A 71 5.11 2.27 2.68
N MET A 72 5.79 1.27 2.09
CA MET A 72 7.01 0.69 2.68
C MET A 72 8.10 1.75 2.73
N ALA A 73 8.35 2.45 1.63
CA ALA A 73 9.35 3.51 1.58
C ALA A 73 9.04 4.65 2.56
N ILE A 74 7.77 5.04 2.69
CA ILE A 74 7.31 6.01 3.70
C ILE A 74 7.61 5.53 5.12
N SER A 75 7.29 4.27 5.43
CA SER A 75 7.50 3.69 6.77
C SER A 75 8.97 3.70 7.17
N ARG A 76 9.87 3.33 6.24
CA ARG A 76 11.31 3.41 6.46
C ARG A 76 11.81 4.84 6.61
N ARG A 77 11.33 5.78 5.79
CA ARG A 77 11.67 7.20 5.92
C ARG A 77 11.26 7.75 7.29
N LEU A 78 10.08 7.38 7.79
CA LEU A 78 9.61 7.77 9.13
C LEU A 78 10.59 7.29 10.20
N ARG A 79 10.95 6.00 10.16
CA ARG A 79 11.91 5.40 11.09
C ARG A 79 13.29 6.09 11.01
N GLN A 80 13.79 6.36 9.81
CA GLN A 80 15.13 6.91 9.62
C GLN A 80 15.25 8.41 9.95
N ARG A 81 14.27 9.21 9.53
CA ARG A 81 14.32 10.67 9.66
C ARG A 81 13.75 11.17 10.98
N TYR A 82 12.74 10.48 11.52
CA TYR A 82 12.02 10.93 12.71
C TYR A 82 12.12 9.94 13.89
N GLY A 83 12.71 8.77 13.70
CA GLY A 83 13.04 7.86 14.80
C GLY A 83 11.86 7.06 15.36
N PHE A 84 10.71 7.06 14.69
CA PHE A 84 9.54 6.28 15.11
C PHE A 84 8.96 5.44 13.98
N ASP A 85 8.24 4.39 14.37
CA ASP A 85 7.46 3.56 13.46
C ASP A 85 6.06 4.13 13.32
N GLY A 86 5.83 4.89 12.25
CA GLY A 86 4.50 5.35 11.90
C GLY A 86 3.63 4.19 11.43
N GLN A 87 2.35 4.20 11.78
CA GLN A 87 1.41 3.24 11.20
C GLN A 87 0.99 3.76 9.82
N VAL A 88 1.51 3.12 8.78
CA VAL A 88 1.21 3.46 7.38
C VAL A 88 0.29 2.39 6.79
N TYR A 89 -0.83 2.83 6.23
CA TYR A 89 -1.84 1.98 5.63
C TYR A 89 -2.02 2.36 4.15
N ALA A 90 -1.93 1.39 3.25
CA ALA A 90 -2.17 1.58 1.82
C ALA A 90 -3.56 1.05 1.42
N ALA A 91 -4.29 1.85 0.65
CA ALA A 91 -5.58 1.52 0.05
C ALA A 91 -5.51 1.71 -1.48
N ASP A 92 -6.62 1.49 -2.18
CA ASP A 92 -6.66 1.67 -3.65
C ASP A 92 -6.71 3.14 -4.06
N ASP A 93 -7.26 3.97 -3.18
CA ASP A 93 -7.52 5.40 -3.33
C ASP A 93 -6.55 6.30 -2.55
N GLY A 94 -5.56 5.71 -1.88
CA GLY A 94 -4.59 6.51 -1.14
C GLY A 94 -3.70 5.78 -0.14
N ILE A 95 -2.99 6.58 0.65
CA ILE A 95 -2.15 6.15 1.77
C ILE A 95 -2.51 6.97 3.01
N VAL A 96 -2.70 6.31 4.14
CA VAL A 96 -2.94 6.95 5.45
C VAL A 96 -1.73 6.71 6.34
N ILE A 97 -1.23 7.78 6.96
CA ILE A 97 -0.15 7.75 7.95
C ILE A 97 -0.72 8.26 9.27
N GLN A 98 -0.67 7.44 10.30
CA GLN A 98 -0.96 7.87 11.67
C GLN A 98 0.33 8.28 12.37
N LEU A 99 0.35 9.50 12.90
CA LEU A 99 1.47 10.06 13.65
C LEU A 99 1.22 9.99 15.15
N PRO A 100 2.26 9.79 15.98
CA PRO A 100 2.15 9.94 17.43
C PRO A 100 1.84 11.38 17.85
N ASP A 101 1.34 11.55 19.07
CA ASP A 101 1.08 12.88 19.65
C ASP A 101 2.38 13.69 19.78
N GLY A 102 2.34 14.94 19.30
CA GLY A 102 3.49 15.87 19.32
C GLY A 102 4.19 16.07 17.97
N ASP A 103 4.03 15.14 17.02
CA ASP A 103 4.72 15.17 15.72
C ASP A 103 3.94 15.90 14.61
N GLY A 104 2.97 16.73 14.99
CA GLY A 104 2.11 17.49 14.07
C GLY A 104 2.83 18.50 13.16
N HIS A 105 4.13 18.72 13.35
CA HIS A 105 4.95 19.66 12.60
C HIS A 105 5.69 19.04 11.41
N ILE A 106 5.65 17.72 11.23
CA ILE A 106 6.28 17.06 10.08
C ILE A 106 5.71 17.66 8.78
N PRO A 107 6.50 18.07 7.78
CA PRO A 107 5.96 18.50 6.50
C PRO A 107 5.36 17.30 5.75
N ALA A 108 4.05 17.32 5.49
CA ALA A 108 3.34 16.16 4.93
C ALA A 108 3.85 15.77 3.54
N GLN A 109 4.08 16.76 2.68
CA GLN A 109 4.55 16.57 1.30
C GLN A 109 5.92 15.86 1.24
N ASP A 110 6.82 16.15 2.17
CA ASP A 110 8.16 15.57 2.23
C ASP A 110 8.14 14.07 2.56
N LEU A 111 7.02 13.55 3.07
CA LEU A 111 6.87 12.12 3.32
C LEU A 111 6.61 11.35 2.04
N PHE A 112 5.99 11.96 1.04
CA PHE A 112 5.54 11.28 -0.18
C PHE A 112 6.50 11.44 -1.35
N LEU A 113 7.33 12.48 -1.39
CA LEU A 113 8.25 12.72 -2.51
C LEU A 113 9.51 11.87 -2.40
N PHE A 114 9.78 11.01 -3.37
CA PHE A 114 11.00 10.19 -3.45
C PHE A 114 11.67 10.40 -4.80
N ASP A 115 13.00 10.30 -4.83
CA ASP A 115 13.69 9.98 -6.07
C ASP A 115 13.34 8.55 -6.48
N SER A 116 13.22 8.30 -7.79
CA SER A 116 12.82 6.97 -8.29
C SER A 116 13.83 5.87 -7.95
N GLU A 117 15.12 6.17 -7.95
CA GLU A 117 16.18 5.19 -7.65
C GLU A 117 16.20 4.86 -6.16
N ASP A 118 16.03 5.88 -5.32
CA ASP A 118 15.91 5.71 -3.87
C ASP A 118 14.66 4.91 -3.51
N LEU A 119 13.52 5.20 -4.15
CA LEU A 119 12.26 4.49 -3.93
C LEU A 119 12.40 3.01 -4.26
N GLN A 120 12.94 2.68 -5.44
CA GLN A 120 13.15 1.30 -5.84
C GLN A 120 14.05 0.57 -4.83
N THR A 121 15.17 1.18 -4.47
CA THR A 121 16.13 0.59 -3.53
C THR A 121 15.51 0.35 -2.15
N ASP A 122 14.71 1.30 -1.66
CA ASP A 122 14.06 1.18 -0.36
C ASP A 122 12.96 0.12 -0.35
N VAL A 123 12.23 -0.04 -1.46
CA VAL A 123 11.24 -1.12 -1.64
C VAL A 123 11.94 -2.47 -1.70
N GLU A 124 12.99 -2.62 -2.49
CA GLU A 124 13.76 -3.87 -2.61
C GLU A 124 14.34 -4.33 -1.26
N ARG A 125 14.84 -3.38 -0.45
CA ARG A 125 15.36 -3.68 0.89
C ARG A 125 14.26 -4.14 1.85
N GLN A 126 13.08 -3.57 1.76
CA GLN A 126 11.99 -3.82 2.71
C GLN A 126 11.10 -4.99 2.33
N VAL A 127 10.89 -5.22 1.03
CA VAL A 127 9.93 -6.22 0.55
C VAL A 127 10.26 -7.60 1.10
N GLY A 128 11.55 -7.94 1.23
CA GLY A 128 12.01 -9.22 1.78
C GLY A 128 11.56 -9.50 3.23
N GLU A 129 11.23 -8.47 4.01
CA GLU A 129 10.73 -8.56 5.38
C GLU A 129 9.21 -8.43 5.50
N SER A 130 8.54 -8.15 4.38
CA SER A 130 7.10 -7.94 4.35
C SER A 130 6.30 -9.24 4.54
N VAL A 131 5.08 -9.10 5.04
CA VAL A 131 4.10 -10.19 5.12
C VAL A 131 3.74 -10.73 3.71
N LEU A 132 3.71 -9.85 2.72
CA LEU A 132 3.47 -10.22 1.31
C LEU A 132 4.56 -11.18 0.81
N PHE A 133 5.83 -10.85 1.03
CA PHE A 133 6.94 -11.70 0.63
C PHE A 133 6.90 -13.06 1.34
N ALA A 134 6.64 -13.09 2.65
CA ALA A 134 6.47 -14.34 3.38
C ALA A 134 5.30 -15.20 2.82
N ALA A 135 4.20 -14.56 2.42
CA ALA A 135 3.07 -15.24 1.80
C ALA A 135 3.42 -15.80 0.42
N ARG A 136 4.08 -15.01 -0.44
CA ARG A 136 4.55 -15.43 -1.77
C ARG A 136 5.61 -16.51 -1.71
N PHE A 137 6.52 -16.43 -0.74
CA PHE A 137 7.52 -17.46 -0.49
C PHE A 137 6.88 -18.81 -0.18
N ARG A 138 5.88 -18.83 0.71
CA ARG A 138 5.11 -20.04 1.03
C ARG A 138 4.43 -20.62 -0.21
N GLU A 139 3.84 -19.78 -1.06
CA GLU A 139 3.20 -20.20 -2.30
C GLU A 139 4.22 -20.80 -3.28
N CYS A 140 5.37 -20.16 -3.47
CA CYS A 140 6.45 -20.66 -4.32
C CYS A 140 7.02 -22.00 -3.80
N ALA A 141 7.29 -22.08 -2.49
CA ALA A 141 7.79 -23.30 -1.85
C ALA A 141 6.77 -24.46 -1.92
N ALA A 142 5.47 -24.16 -1.86
CA ALA A 142 4.42 -25.16 -1.99
C ALA A 142 4.28 -25.66 -3.45
N ARG A 143 4.32 -24.74 -4.42
CA ARG A 143 4.19 -25.06 -5.86
C ARG A 143 5.39 -25.82 -6.42
N SER A 144 6.59 -25.49 -5.94
CA SER A 144 7.85 -26.17 -6.32
C SER A 144 8.03 -27.54 -5.67
N LEU A 145 7.12 -27.94 -4.76
CA LEU A 145 7.23 -29.16 -3.96
C LEU A 145 8.50 -29.22 -3.08
N PHE A 146 9.11 -28.05 -2.80
CA PHE A 146 10.32 -27.95 -1.99
C PHE A 146 10.05 -28.24 -0.51
N MET A 147 8.82 -27.98 -0.04
CA MET A 147 8.42 -28.33 1.33
C MET A 147 8.07 -29.82 1.44
N PRO A 148 8.65 -30.55 2.40
CA PRO A 148 8.34 -31.96 2.60
C PRO A 148 6.85 -32.14 2.96
N ARG A 149 6.22 -33.16 2.37
CA ARG A 149 4.84 -33.56 2.67
C ARG A 149 4.86 -34.72 3.66
N SER A 150 3.97 -34.66 4.66
CA SER A 150 3.85 -35.73 5.65
C SER A 150 3.07 -36.95 5.13
N ASP A 151 2.10 -36.73 4.23
CA ASP A 151 1.26 -37.78 3.65
C ASP A 151 1.13 -37.53 2.13
N PRO A 152 1.70 -38.40 1.27
CA PRO A 152 1.54 -38.30 -0.17
C PRO A 152 0.07 -38.39 -0.59
N GLY A 153 -0.38 -37.46 -1.44
CA GLY A 153 -1.76 -37.45 -1.95
C GLY A 153 -2.77 -36.63 -1.12
N ARG A 154 -2.40 -36.16 0.08
CA ARG A 154 -3.22 -35.23 0.86
C ARG A 154 -2.67 -33.80 0.84
N ARG A 155 -3.58 -32.82 0.85
CA ARG A 155 -3.20 -31.41 1.01
C ARG A 155 -2.72 -31.18 2.46
N VAL A 156 -1.58 -30.53 2.61
CA VAL A 156 -1.04 -30.13 3.92
C VAL A 156 -1.91 -28.99 4.48
N PRO A 157 -2.36 -29.05 5.76
CA PRO A 157 -3.12 -27.97 6.39
C PRO A 157 -2.39 -26.61 6.32
N LEU A 158 -3.14 -25.52 6.13
CA LEU A 158 -2.56 -24.18 5.90
C LEU A 158 -1.66 -23.71 7.05
N TRP A 159 -2.04 -23.95 8.30
CA TRP A 159 -1.24 -23.58 9.47
C TRP A 159 0.13 -24.27 9.45
N GLN A 160 0.17 -25.54 9.05
CA GLN A 160 1.40 -26.32 8.97
C GLN A 160 2.27 -25.86 7.79
N GLN A 161 1.65 -25.49 6.67
CA GLN A 161 2.36 -24.85 5.55
C GLN A 161 2.98 -23.52 5.96
N ARG A 162 2.27 -22.69 6.74
CA ARG A 162 2.78 -21.41 7.26
C ARG A 162 4.00 -21.64 8.16
N LEU A 163 3.93 -22.56 9.11
CA LEU A 163 5.04 -22.87 10.00
C LEU A 163 6.29 -23.37 9.24
N ARG A 164 6.12 -24.33 8.34
CA ARG A 164 7.23 -24.90 7.55
C ARG A 164 7.83 -23.88 6.59
N ALA A 165 7.02 -23.08 5.92
CA ALA A 165 7.51 -22.04 5.01
C ALA A 165 8.28 -20.96 5.77
N ALA A 166 7.82 -20.58 6.98
CA ALA A 166 8.54 -19.62 7.81
C ALA A 166 9.92 -20.16 8.24
N GLN A 167 10.00 -21.41 8.68
CA GLN A 167 11.28 -22.06 9.02
C GLN A 167 12.21 -22.13 7.80
N LEU A 168 11.68 -22.56 6.64
CA LEU A 168 12.43 -22.63 5.39
C LEU A 168 12.92 -21.24 4.95
N LEU A 169 12.09 -20.20 5.10
CA LEU A 169 12.47 -18.82 4.76
C LEU A 169 13.67 -18.34 5.60
N GLN A 170 13.67 -18.63 6.91
CA GLN A 170 14.80 -18.28 7.77
C GLN A 170 16.09 -18.98 7.32
N SER A 171 16.03 -20.28 6.99
CA SER A 171 17.19 -21.01 6.47
C SER A 171 17.60 -20.58 5.06
N ALA A 172 16.65 -20.20 4.20
CA ALA A 172 16.94 -19.76 2.85
C ALA A 172 17.69 -18.43 2.82
N ARG A 173 17.40 -17.52 3.77
CA ARG A 173 18.03 -16.18 3.85
C ARG A 173 19.55 -16.22 4.01
N VAL A 174 20.12 -17.28 4.59
CA VAL A 174 21.58 -17.42 4.74
C VAL A 174 22.27 -17.98 3.49
N VAL A 175 21.49 -18.47 2.52
CA VAL A 175 22.02 -19.08 1.30
C VAL A 175 21.98 -18.05 0.16
N LYS A 176 23.15 -17.71 -0.37
CA LYS A 176 23.27 -16.80 -1.52
C LYS A 176 22.53 -17.39 -2.73
N ASN A 177 21.75 -16.55 -3.40
CA ASN A 177 21.03 -16.88 -4.64
C ASN A 177 20.08 -18.09 -4.50
N PHE A 178 19.46 -18.29 -3.33
CA PHE A 178 18.51 -19.36 -3.14
C PHE A 178 17.32 -19.23 -4.13
N PRO A 179 17.03 -20.24 -4.98
CA PRO A 179 16.10 -20.08 -6.10
C PRO A 179 14.70 -19.62 -5.70
N LEU A 180 14.18 -20.10 -4.57
CA LEU A 180 12.84 -19.69 -4.11
C LEU A 180 12.82 -18.23 -3.61
N LEU A 181 13.94 -17.69 -3.10
CA LEU A 181 14.01 -16.27 -2.73
C LEU A 181 13.99 -15.40 -3.98
N LEU A 182 14.75 -15.78 -5.01
CA LEU A 182 14.79 -15.06 -6.29
C LEU A 182 13.42 -15.05 -6.97
N GLU A 183 12.75 -16.20 -7.01
CA GLU A 183 11.40 -16.30 -7.60
C GLU A 183 10.35 -15.56 -6.76
N THR A 184 10.51 -15.49 -5.43
CA THR A 184 9.58 -14.72 -4.58
C THR A 184 9.74 -13.21 -4.79
N ALA A 185 10.95 -12.75 -5.10
CA ALA A 185 11.25 -11.34 -5.37
C ALA A 185 10.87 -10.88 -6.78
N ARG A 186 10.53 -11.81 -7.68
CA ARG A 186 10.20 -11.57 -9.08
C ARG A 186 8.75 -11.13 -9.27
#